data_AF-A0A536UKA3-F1
#
_entry.id   AF-A0A536UKA3-F1
#
_cell.length_a   1.000
_cell.length_b   1.000
_cell.length_c   1.000
_cell.angle_alpha   90.00
_cell.angle_beta   90.00
_cell.angle_gamma   90.00
#
_symmetry.space_group_name_H-M   'P 1'
#
loop_
_entity.id
_entity.type
_entity.pdbx_description
1 polymer ?
#
loop_
_entity_poly.entity_id
_entity_poly.type
_entity_poly.pdbx_seq_one_letter_code
_entity_poly.pdbx_strand_id
1 'polypeptide(L)'
;YRQVAPGLDLSVPIGLRYVLDGRSSITPWDARGSGSATLGLEGAYLGLWQFALTYTHYIGKATPFVEYAPLLTGGSAIYATGNPLADRNNLALSLRRTF
;
A
#
# COMPACT_ATOMS: atom_id res chain seq x y z
N TYR A 1 1.87 14.22 -17.05
CA TYR A 1 1.42 15.59 -16.76
C TYR A 1 0.36 15.98 -17.78
N ARG A 2 -0.85 16.31 -17.33
CA ARG A 2 -1.86 16.95 -18.15
C ARG A 2 -2.10 18.33 -17.55
N GLN A 3 -1.97 19.38 -18.35
CA GLN A 3 -2.33 20.73 -17.94
C GLN A 3 -3.86 20.80 -17.90
N VAL A 4 -4.43 20.79 -16.70
CA VAL A 4 -5.89 20.72 -16.50
C VAL A 4 -6.48 22.14 -16.41
N ALA A 5 -5.65 23.10 -16.01
CA ALA A 5 -5.94 24.52 -16.04
C ALA A 5 -4.62 25.31 -16.25
N PRO A 6 -4.67 26.61 -16.63
CA PRO A 6 -3.47 27.42 -16.76
C PRO A 6 -2.62 27.37 -15.48
N GLY A 7 -1.37 26.94 -15.63
CA GLY A 7 -0.44 26.78 -14.52
C GLY A 7 -0.72 25.62 -13.58
N LEU A 8 -1.72 24.76 -13.81
CA LEU A 8 -2.01 23.59 -12.98
C LEU A 8 -1.85 22.29 -13.77
N ASP A 9 -0.84 21.52 -13.41
CA ASP A 9 -0.64 20.17 -13.92
C ASP A 9 -1.09 19.15 -12.87
N LEU A 10 -1.92 18.19 -13.27
CA LEU A 10 -2.35 17.09 -12.40
C LEU A 10 -1.98 15.72 -12.99
N SER A 11 -1.74 14.77 -12.10
CA SER A 11 -1.65 13.33 -12.39
C SER A 11 -2.44 12.53 -11.37
N VAL A 12 -3.08 11.46 -11.83
CA VAL A 12 -3.82 10.51 -10.99
C VAL A 12 -3.14 9.15 -11.12
N PRO A 13 -2.09 8.88 -10.33
CA PRO A 13 -1.46 7.57 -10.34
C PRO A 13 -2.39 6.52 -9.71
N ILE A 14 -2.48 5.36 -10.34
CA ILE A 14 -3.23 4.21 -9.83
C ILE A 14 -2.27 3.02 -9.83
N GLY A 15 -2.23 2.29 -8.71
CA GLY A 15 -1.41 1.10 -8.55
C GLY A 15 -2.22 -0.08 -8.03
N LEU A 16 -1.87 -1.27 -8.47
CA LEU A 16 -2.42 -2.52 -7.95
C LEU A 16 -1.29 -3.53 -7.83
N ARG A 17 -1.15 -4.12 -6.65
CA ARG A 17 -0.34 -5.31 -6.39
C ARG A 17 -1.29 -6.38 -5.85
N TYR A 18 -1.25 -7.56 -6.44
CA TYR A 18 -2.01 -8.71 -5.95
C TYR A 18 -1.17 -9.98 -6.09
N VAL A 19 -1.16 -10.79 -5.04
CA VAL A 19 -0.37 -12.01 -4.96
C VAL A 19 -1.28 -13.21 -5.21
N LEU A 20 -1.05 -13.92 -6.31
CA LEU A 20 -1.86 -15.06 -6.71
C LEU A 20 -1.67 -16.28 -5.80
N ASP A 21 -0.42 -16.51 -5.38
CA ASP A 21 -0.04 -17.57 -4.45
C ASP A 21 1.28 -17.21 -3.74
N GLY A 22 1.49 -17.78 -2.57
CA GLY A 22 2.65 -17.50 -1.74
C GLY A 22 2.40 -17.82 -0.27
N ARG A 23 3.39 -18.48 0.35
CA ARG A 23 3.44 -18.76 1.79
C ARG A 23 4.90 -18.95 2.18
N SER A 24 5.28 -18.46 3.34
CA SER A 24 6.67 -18.47 3.79
C SER A 24 6.77 -18.87 5.26
N SER A 25 7.82 -19.60 5.60
CA SER A 25 8.18 -19.95 6.98
C SER A 25 9.20 -18.97 7.58
N ILE A 26 9.60 -17.93 6.84
CA ILE A 26 10.66 -16.99 7.23
C ILE A 26 10.20 -15.54 7.13
N THR A 27 9.32 -15.22 6.18
CA THR A 27 8.92 -13.83 5.85
C THR A 27 7.40 -13.66 5.83
N PRO A 28 6.87 -12.52 6.31
CA PRO A 28 5.42 -12.26 6.31
C PRO A 28 4.90 -11.73 4.97
N TRP A 29 5.78 -11.52 4.00
CA TRP A 29 5.47 -10.88 2.73
C TRP A 29 4.89 -11.84 1.71
N ASP A 30 4.13 -11.29 0.77
CA ASP A 30 3.57 -12.00 -0.37
C ASP A 30 2.77 -13.26 0.00
N ALA A 31 1.91 -13.14 1.01
CA ALA A 31 0.90 -14.14 1.29
C ALA A 31 -0.08 -14.28 0.12
N ARG A 32 -0.54 -15.50 -0.16
CA ARG A 32 -1.60 -15.75 -1.13
C ARG A 32 -2.82 -14.85 -0.89
N GLY A 33 -3.29 -14.20 -1.93
CA GLY A 33 -4.45 -13.30 -1.89
C GLY A 33 -4.21 -11.97 -1.17
N SER A 34 -2.97 -11.67 -0.81
CA SER A 34 -2.57 -10.37 -0.27
C SER A 34 -2.23 -9.37 -1.37
N GLY A 35 -2.26 -8.08 -1.04
CA GLY A 35 -1.96 -7.04 -2.00
C GLY A 35 -2.21 -5.64 -1.48
N SER A 36 -2.11 -4.67 -2.39
CA SER A 36 -2.49 -3.29 -2.14
C SER A 36 -3.04 -2.66 -3.42
N ALA A 37 -4.05 -1.80 -3.25
CA ALA A 37 -4.50 -0.88 -4.28
C ALA A 37 -4.17 0.54 -3.83
N THR A 38 -3.58 1.33 -4.72
CA THR A 38 -3.23 2.73 -4.46
C THR A 38 -3.95 3.63 -5.45
N LEU A 39 -4.51 4.72 -4.92
CA LEU A 39 -5.06 5.82 -5.69
C LEU A 39 -4.39 7.10 -5.22
N GLY A 40 -3.75 7.80 -6.13
CA GLY A 40 -3.11 9.07 -5.84
C GLY A 40 -3.68 10.22 -6.66
N LEU A 41 -3.43 11.43 -6.16
CA LEU A 41 -3.61 12.69 -6.85
C LEU A 41 -2.36 13.52 -6.60
N GLU A 42 -1.64 13.84 -7.67
CA GLU A 42 -0.45 14.66 -7.63
C GLU A 42 -0.68 15.90 -8.47
N GLY A 43 -0.04 17.01 -8.09
CA GLY A 43 -0.13 18.22 -8.87
C GLY A 43 1.02 19.19 -8.66
N ALA A 44 1.22 20.00 -9.69
CA ALA A 44 2.11 21.15 -9.67
C ALA A 44 1.32 22.41 -10.05
N TYR A 45 1.38 23.45 -9.20
CA TYR A 45 0.78 24.75 -9.48
C TYR A 45 1.86 25.81 -9.67
N LEU A 46 1.84 26.43 -10.85
CA LEU A 46 2.77 27.43 -11.37
C LEU A 46 4.24 26.98 -11.33
N GLY A 47 4.51 25.68 -11.24
CA GLY A 47 5.84 25.12 -10.98
C GLY A 47 6.40 25.42 -9.59
N LEU A 48 5.68 26.19 -8.76
CA LEU A 48 6.11 26.63 -7.43
C LEU A 48 5.58 25.74 -6.32
N TRP A 49 4.34 25.29 -6.45
CA TRP A 49 3.71 24.42 -5.47
C TRP A 49 3.63 23.01 -6.02
N GLN A 50 4.00 22.04 -5.20
CA GLN A 50 3.95 20.62 -5.53
C GLN A 50 3.22 19.90 -4.41
N PHE A 51 2.22 19.10 -4.75
CA PHE A 51 1.44 18.35 -3.78
C PHE A 51 1.17 16.92 -4.25
N ALA A 52 0.98 16.03 -3.29
CA ALA A 52 0.61 14.64 -3.52
C ALA A 52 -0.31 14.17 -2.40
N LEU A 53 -1.43 13.56 -2.76
CA LEU A 53 -2.34 12.86 -1.86
C LEU A 53 -2.43 11.41 -2.32
N THR A 54 -2.17 10.45 -1.44
CA THR A 54 -2.20 9.03 -1.76
C THR A 54 -3.05 8.28 -0.76
N TYR A 55 -4.01 7.51 -1.26
CA TYR A 55 -4.79 6.54 -0.50
C TYR A 55 -4.34 5.12 -0.87
N THR A 56 -4.05 4.30 0.13
CA THR A 56 -3.69 2.88 -0.03
C THR A 56 -4.70 2.02 0.72
N HIS A 57 -5.34 1.12 -0.03
CA HIS A 57 -6.16 0.04 0.50
C HIS A 57 -5.38 -1.26 0.49
N TYR A 58 -5.31 -1.95 1.62
CA TYR A 58 -4.61 -3.23 1.74
C TYR A 58 -5.58 -4.38 1.50
N ILE A 59 -5.26 -5.22 0.52
CA ILE A 59 -6.11 -6.32 0.05
C ILE A 59 -5.70 -7.62 0.74
N GLY A 60 -6.68 -8.44 1.12
CA GLY A 60 -6.48 -9.80 1.64
C GLY A 60 -7.05 -10.00 3.03
N LYS A 61 -6.90 -11.21 3.57
CA LYS A 61 -7.33 -11.54 4.93
C LYS A 61 -6.42 -10.85 5.94
N ALA A 62 -6.98 -10.12 6.90
CA ALA A 62 -6.22 -9.57 8.02
C ALA A 62 -5.72 -10.71 8.92
N THR A 63 -4.40 -10.76 9.11
CA THR A 63 -3.71 -11.77 9.94
C THR A 63 -2.57 -11.11 10.71
N PRO A 64 -2.14 -11.64 11.86
CA PRO A 64 -0.92 -11.16 12.49
C PRO A 64 0.31 -11.34 11.56
N PHE A 65 1.37 -10.58 11.81
CA PHE A 65 2.65 -10.74 11.09
C PHE A 65 3.25 -12.14 11.28
N VAL A 66 3.01 -12.76 12.44
CA VAL A 66 3.48 -14.10 12.78
C VAL A 66 2.34 -14.87 13.44
N GLU A 67 2.06 -16.07 12.94
CA GLU A 67 1.08 -17.00 13.50
C GLU A 67 1.78 -17.99 14.43
N TYR A 68 1.55 -17.83 15.74
CA TYR A 68 2.19 -18.65 16.78
C TYR A 68 1.34 -19.84 17.23
N ALA A 69 0.06 -19.94 16.85
CA ALA A 69 -0.80 -21.04 17.25
C ALA A 69 -0.21 -22.46 17.04
N PRO A 70 0.54 -22.76 15.94
CA PRO A 70 1.14 -24.07 15.75
C PRO A 70 2.20 -24.44 16.80
N LEU A 71 2.82 -23.46 17.46
CA LEU A 71 3.81 -23.73 18.52
C LEU A 71 3.17 -24.47 19.72
N LEU A 72 1.86 -24.26 19.95
CA LEU A 72 1.12 -24.91 21.04
C LEU A 72 0.94 -26.42 20.82
N THR A 73 1.09 -26.89 19.58
CA THR A 73 0.95 -28.30 19.20
C THR A 73 2.27 -28.90 18.69
N GLY A 74 3.41 -28.28 19.02
CA GLY A 74 4.75 -28.75 18.62
C GLY A 74 5.14 -28.45 17.16
N GLY A 75 4.40 -27.58 16.47
CA GLY A 75 4.74 -27.09 15.13
C GLY A 75 5.71 -25.91 15.14
N SER A 76 5.88 -25.25 14.00
CA SER A 76 6.70 -24.04 13.83
C SER A 76 5.84 -22.80 13.57
N ALA A 77 6.38 -21.62 13.87
CA ALA A 77 5.72 -20.36 13.54
C ALA A 77 5.51 -20.24 12.02
N ILE A 78 4.33 -19.77 11.62
CA ILE A 78 3.96 -19.60 10.21
C ILE A 78 3.87 -18.11 9.90
N TYR A 79 4.41 -17.72 8.75
CA TYR A 79 4.31 -16.36 8.23
C TYR A 79 3.46 -16.35 6.97
N ALA A 80 3.11 -15.14 6.50
CA ALA A 80 2.41 -14.94 5.23
C ALA A 80 1.10 -15.76 5.13
N THR A 81 0.31 -15.79 6.22
CA THR A 81 -1.03 -16.41 6.26
C THR A 81 -2.13 -15.50 5.73
N GLY A 82 -1.81 -14.23 5.49
CA GLY A 82 -2.68 -13.17 5.03
C GLY A 82 -1.91 -11.84 4.96
N ASN A 83 -2.64 -10.74 4.83
CA ASN A 83 -2.09 -9.39 4.79
C ASN A 83 -2.16 -8.75 6.18
N PRO A 84 -1.02 -8.48 6.84
CA PRO A 84 -1.00 -7.88 8.18
C PRO A 84 -1.48 -6.43 8.24
N LEU A 85 -1.56 -5.75 7.09
CA LEU A 85 -1.99 -4.37 6.98
C LEU A 85 -3.45 -4.24 6.53
N ALA A 86 -4.13 -5.35 6.21
CA ALA A 86 -5.52 -5.33 5.76
C ALA A 86 -6.54 -4.93 6.84
N ASP A 87 -6.10 -4.72 8.08
CA ASP A 87 -6.92 -4.17 9.16
C ASP A 87 -7.07 -2.64 9.09
N ARG A 88 -6.33 -1.97 8.20
CA ARG A 88 -6.30 -0.52 8.08
C ARG A 88 -6.18 -0.06 6.63
N ASN A 89 -6.25 1.25 6.44
CA ASN A 89 -5.88 1.92 5.19
C ASN A 89 -4.86 3.02 5.50
N ASN A 90 -4.07 3.43 4.51
CA ASN A 90 -3.13 4.53 4.65
C ASN A 90 -3.57 5.72 3.79
N LEU A 91 -3.57 6.92 4.39
CA LEU A 91 -3.75 8.18 3.68
C LEU A 91 -2.51 9.05 3.95
N ALA A 92 -1.87 9.52 2.89
CA ALA A 92 -0.66 10.35 2.97
C ALA A 92 -0.85 11.63 2.16
N LEU A 93 -0.51 12.76 2.76
CA LEU A 93 -0.49 14.08 2.11
C LEU A 93 0.91 14.67 2.18
N SER A 94 1.38 15.21 1.06
CA SER A 94 2.62 15.99 0.97
C SER A 94 2.34 17.30 0.25
N LEU A 95 2.93 18.39 0.75
CA LEU A 95 2.85 19.72 0.18
C LEU A 95 4.21 20.40 0.30
N ARG A 96 4.72 20.92 -0.81
CA ARG A 96 5.98 21.65 -0.88
C ARG A 96 5.82 22.90 -1.73
N ARG A 97 6.56 23.95 -1.35
CA ARG A 97 6.75 25.16 -2.18
C ARG A 97 8.24 25.35 -2.48
N THR A 98 8.59 25.65 -3.72
CA THR A 98 9.95 26.03 -4.12
C THR A 98 10.15 27.55 -4.05
N PHE A 99 11.40 27.98 -3.86
CA PHE A 99 11.81 29.39 -3.72
C PHE A 99 12.31 29.98 -5.05
#